data_AF-A0A1Y2Q7R1-F1
#
_entry.id   AF-A0A1Y2Q7R1-F1
#
_cell.length_a   1.000
_cell.length_b   1.000
_cell.length_c   1.000
_cell.angle_alpha   90.00
_cell.angle_beta   90.00
_cell.angle_gamma   90.00
#
_symmetry.space_group_name_H-M   'P 1'
#
loop_
_entity.id
_entity.type
_entity.pdbx_description
1 polymer ?
#
loop_
_entity_poly.entity_id
_entity_poly.type
_entity_poly.pdbx_seq_one_letter_code
_entity_poly.pdbx_strand_id
1 'polypeptide(L)' 'MANQPDFRAQAAKCRAEADAATLDNVREQRLRAEAAWLEMAVRQERTVSSRIAREAASPAIRSTTQETT' A
#
# COMPACT_ATOMS: atom_id res chain seq x y z
N MET A 1 7.52 -16.10 1.61
CA MET A 1 6.62 -15.10 0.98
C MET A 1 6.55 -13.88 1.89
N ALA A 2 6.95 -12.70 1.41
CA ALA A 2 6.72 -11.47 2.16
C ALA A 2 5.19 -11.22 2.23
N ASN A 3 4.62 -11.28 3.43
CA ASN A 3 3.24 -10.86 3.66
C ASN A 3 3.19 -9.35 3.41
N GLN A 4 2.69 -8.94 2.23
CA GLN A 4 2.54 -7.51 1.93
C GLN A 4 1.59 -6.93 2.99
N PRO A 5 1.96 -5.83 3.67
CA PRO A 5 1.11 -5.23 4.68
C PRO A 5 -0.23 -4.79 4.05
N ASP A 6 -1.34 -5.26 4.64
CA ASP A 6 -2.68 -4.86 4.22
C ASP A 6 -3.03 -3.50 4.84
N PHE A 7 -2.65 -2.45 4.13
CA PHE A 7 -2.86 -1.07 4.56
C PHE A 7 -4.35 -0.72 4.71
N ARG A 8 -5.26 -1.36 3.97
CA ARG A 8 -6.70 -1.12 4.12
C ARG A 8 -7.26 -1.77 5.38
N ALA A 9 -6.83 -2.99 5.70
CA ALA A 9 -7.18 -3.61 6.98
C ALA A 9 -6.69 -2.78 8.17
N GLN A 10 -5.49 -2.20 8.06
CA GLN A 10 -4.94 -1.34 9.10
C GLN A 10 -5.70 -0.01 9.23
N ALA A 11 -6.11 0.62 8.12
CA ALA A 11 -6.98 1.79 8.14
C ALA A 11 -8.33 1.50 8.81
N ALA A 12 -8.98 0.38 8.44
CA ALA A 12 -10.25 -0.05 9.03
C ALA A 12 -10.13 -0.29 10.55
N LYS A 13 -9.02 -0.88 10.99
CA LYS A 13 -8.73 -1.04 12.42
C LYS A 13 -8.62 0.31 13.14
N CYS A 14 -7.88 1.26 12.57
CA CYS A 14 -7.78 2.60 13.14
C CYS A 14 -9.13 3.31 13.21
N ARG A 15 -10.00 3.13 12.20
CA ARG A 15 -11.37 3.65 12.23
C ARG A 15 -12.19 3.05 13.36
N ALA A 16 -12.19 1.72 13.51
CA ALA A 16 -12.90 1.06 14.60
C ALA A 16 -12.38 1.51 15.99
N GLU A 17 -11.07 1.72 16.13
CA GLU A 17 -10.48 2.27 17.36
C GLU A 17 -10.88 3.73 17.60
N ALA A 18 -11.04 4.54 16.55
CA ALA A 18 -11.53 5.92 16.66
C ALA A 18 -13.00 5.96 17.13
N ASP A 19 -13.82 5.06 16.59
CA ASP A 19 -15.24 4.94 16.94
C ASP A 19 -15.42 4.45 18.40
N ALA A 20 -14.52 3.57 18.86
CA ALA A 20 -14.49 3.10 20.25
C ALA A 20 -13.86 4.10 21.24
N ALA A 21 -13.16 5.13 20.75
CA ALA A 21 -12.47 6.07 21.60
C ALA A 21 -13.45 6.97 22.38
N THR A 22 -13.26 7.02 23.70
CA THR A 22 -14.02 7.87 24.62
C THR A 22 -13.41 9.25 24.81
N LEU A 23 -12.14 9.43 24.43
CA LEU A 23 -11.44 10.71 24.47
C LEU A 23 -11.26 11.25 23.05
N ASP A 24 -11.57 12.53 22.85
CA ASP A 24 -11.53 13.16 21.53
C ASP A 24 -10.11 13.21 20.96
N ASN A 25 -9.10 13.45 21.79
CA ASN A 25 -7.69 13.46 21.36
C ASN A 25 -7.25 12.09 20.81
N VAL A 26 -7.72 11.00 21.42
CA VAL A 26 -7.45 9.63 20.96
C VAL A 26 -8.20 9.38 19.65
N ARG A 27 -9.47 9.77 19.56
CA ARG A 27 -10.25 9.68 18.31
C ARG A 27 -9.54 10.38 17.16
N GLU A 28 -9.13 11.64 17.36
CA GLU A 28 -8.42 12.42 16.33
C GLU A 28 -7.10 11.76 15.91
N GLN A 29 -6.31 11.26 16.86
CA GLN A 29 -5.07 10.55 16.55
C GLN A 29 -5.33 9.31 15.69
N ARG A 30 -6.38 8.54 16.01
CA ARG A 30 -6.78 7.35 15.25
C ARG A 30 -7.28 7.69 13.86
N LEU A 31 -8.05 8.77 13.69
CA LEU A 31 -8.48 9.26 12.38
C LEU A 31 -7.30 9.75 11.52
N ARG A 32 -6.31 10.43 12.12
CA ARG A 32 -5.07 10.79 11.41
C ARG A 32 -4.27 9.56 10.99
N ALA A 33 -4.23 8.52 11.84
CA ALA A 33 -3.58 7.26 11.49
C ALA A 33 -4.33 6.55 10.35
N GLU A 34 -5.67 6.48 10.40
CA GLU A 34 -6.51 5.95 9.30
C GLU A 34 -6.16 6.64 7.97
N ALA A 35 -6.11 7.98 7.96
CA ALA A 35 -5.77 8.74 6.76
C ALA A 35 -4.38 8.37 6.20
N ALA A 36 -3.36 8.27 7.06
CA ALA A 36 -2.02 7.88 6.65
C ALA A 36 -1.98 6.45 6.05
N TRP A 37 -2.73 5.51 6.63
CA TRP A 37 -2.84 4.15 6.10
C TRP A 37 -3.57 4.10 4.74
N LEU A 38 -4.62 4.91 4.57
CA LEU A 38 -5.31 5.02 3.28
C LEU A 38 -4.39 5.60 2.19
N GLU A 39 -3.58 6.61 2.50
CA GLU A 39 -2.58 7.15 1.57
C GLU A 39 -1.57 6.09 1.14
N MET A 40 -1.11 5.26 2.07
CA MET A 40 -0.23 4.12 1.76
C MET A 40 -0.91 3.06 0.90
N ALA A 41 -2.18 2.75 1.17
CA ALA A 41 -2.96 1.82 0.36
C ALA A 41 -3.07 2.31 -1.09
N VAL A 42 -3.43 3.57 -1.30
CA VAL A 42 -3.51 4.20 -2.62
C VAL A 42 -2.16 4.16 -3.34
N ARG A 43 -1.06 4.42 -2.62
CA ARG A 43 0.29 4.35 -3.21
C ARG A 43 0.66 2.92 -3.63
N GLN A 44 0.32 1.93 -2.81
CA GLN A 44 0.56 0.52 -3.10
C GLN A 44 -0.24 0.08 -4.33
N GLU A 45 -1.52 0.43 -4.41
CA GLU A 45 -2.39 0.16 -5.56
C GLU A 45 -1.82 0.77 -6.84
N ARG A 46 -1.40 2.04 -6.81
CA ARG A 46 -0.76 2.72 -7.96
C ARG A 46 0.52 2.03 -8.41
N THR A 47 1.33 1.56 -7.46
CA THR A 47 2.59 0.85 -7.76
C THR A 47 2.30 -0.49 -8.43
N VAL A 48 1.31 -1.23 -7.91
CA VAL A 48 0.86 -2.50 -8.49
C VAL A 48 0.31 -2.27 -9.90
N SER A 49 -0.58 -1.29 -10.10
CA SER A 49 -1.11 -0.96 -11.42
C SER A 49 -0.03 -0.56 -12.41
N SER A 50 0.95 0.25 -11.99
CA SER A 50 2.08 0.66 -12.84
C SER A 50 2.95 -0.54 -13.22
N ARG A 51 3.15 -1.48 -12.29
CA ARG A 51 3.87 -2.72 -12.57
C ARG A 51 3.12 -3.59 -13.58
N ILE A 52 1.82 -3.78 -13.39
CA ILE A 52 0.98 -4.54 -14.34
C ILE A 52 1.02 -3.89 -15.73
N ALA A 53 0.90 -2.56 -15.81
CA ALA A 53 0.99 -1.83 -17.07
C ALA A 53 2.34 -2.01 -17.76
N ARG A 54 3.45 -1.98 -17.00
CA ARG A 54 4.80 -2.22 -17.53
C ARG A 54 4.99 -3.67 -17.98
N GLU A 55 4.48 -4.63 -17.23
CA GLU A 55 4.53 -6.06 -17.60
C GLU A 55 3.68 -6.34 -18.85
N ALA A 56 2.52 -5.69 -19.00
CA ALA A 56 1.69 -5.80 -20.20
C ALA A 56 2.28 -5.10 -21.43
N ALA A 57 3.02 -4.00 -21.25
CA ALA A 57 3.69 -3.26 -22.32
C ALA A 57 5.04 -3.88 -22.74
N SER A 58 5.64 -4.73 -21.91
CA SER A 58 6.88 -5.43 -22.23
C SER A 58 6.63 -6.90 -22.62
N PRO A 59 6.68 -7.26 -23.92
CA PRO A 59 6.99 -8.62 -24.28
C PRO A 59 8.46 -8.85 -23.93
N ALA A 60 8.71 -9.45 -22.76
CA ALA A 60 10.00 -9.98 -22.33
C ALA A 60 11.27 -9.31 -22.91
N ILE A 61 11.78 -8.26 -22.26
CA ILE A 61 13.22 -7.98 -22.34
C ILE A 61 13.93 -9.01 -21.44
N ARG A 62 13.95 -10.27 -21.89
CA ARG A 62 14.87 -11.30 -21.42
C ARG A 62 15.91 -11.53 -22.53
N SER A 63 16.64 -10.48 -22.84
CA SER A 63 17.87 -10.45 -23.64
C SER A 63 18.46 -9.09 -23.25
N THR A 64 19.61 -8.92 -22.61
CA THR A 64 20.92 -9.43 -23.00
C THR A 64 21.86 -9.17 -21.83
N THR A 65 22.23 -10.22 -21.09
CA THR A 65 23.49 -10.23 -20.36
C THR A 65 24.07 -11.62 -20.53
N GLN A 66 24.38 -11.94 -21.78
CA GLN A 66 25.39 -12.93 -22.12
C GLN A 66 26.44 -12.22 -22.95
N GLU A 67 27.69 -12.44 -22.53
CA GLU A 67 28.95 -12.17 -23.22
C GLU A 67 29.31 -10.73 -23.60
N THR A 68 30.25 -10.16 -22.83
CA THR A 68 31.50 -9.70 -23.44
C THR A 68 32.65 -9.70 -22.43
N THR A 69 33.74 -10.39 -22.82
CA THR A 69 35.09 -10.49 -22.24
C THR A 69 35.37 -11.69 -21.35
#